data_AF-A0A436WZL4-F1
#
_entry.id   AF-A0A436WZL4-F1
#
_cell.length_a   1.000
_cell.length_b   1.000
_cell.length_c   1.000
_cell.angle_alpha   90.00
_cell.angle_beta   90.00
_cell.angle_gamma   90.00
#
_symmetry.space_group_name_H-M   'P 1'
#
loop_
_entity.id
_entity.type
_entity.pdbx_description
1 polymer ?
#
loop_
_entity_poly.entity_id
_entity_poly.type
_entity_poly.pdbx_seq_one_letter_code
_entity_poly.pdbx_strand_id
1 'polypeptide(L)'
;MLRCCAFIAALILVGLATFDAHADRRVALVIGNSEYREIPALKNPDKDAADVSNTFRLAGFDVFVAKDLTKLEFEKQFRSYLAAADGADLAVVYYSGHGFQIGGENFLIPVDASLKRAADIEVQAIKLNDVLEQLRSKSKI
;
A
#
# COMPACT_ATOMS: atom_id res chain seq x y z
N MET A 1 16.27 -32.85 -49.10
CA MET A 1 16.35 -33.23 -47.67
C MET A 1 16.92 -32.09 -46.80
N LEU A 2 18.02 -31.43 -47.20
CA LEU A 2 18.62 -30.32 -46.44
C LEU A 2 17.70 -29.11 -46.18
N ARG A 3 16.77 -28.81 -47.09
CA ARG A 3 15.81 -27.67 -46.97
C ARG A 3 14.68 -27.92 -45.96
N CYS A 4 14.27 -29.17 -45.74
CA CYS A 4 13.28 -29.53 -44.71
C CYS A 4 13.89 -29.45 -43.31
N CYS A 5 15.15 -29.86 -43.15
CA CYS A 5 15.84 -29.80 -41.85
C CYS A 5 16.05 -28.35 -41.37
N ALA A 6 16.31 -27.42 -42.29
CA ALA A 6 16.45 -26.00 -41.97
C ALA A 6 15.12 -25.36 -41.50
N PHE A 7 13.98 -25.76 -42.08
CA PHE A 7 12.65 -25.28 -41.67
C PHE A 7 12.23 -25.80 -40.29
N ILE A 8 12.57 -27.06 -39.98
CA ILE A 8 12.28 -27.67 -38.68
C ILE A 8 13.15 -27.05 -37.58
N ALA A 9 14.42 -26.77 -37.85
CA ALA A 9 15.31 -26.10 -36.90
C ALA A 9 14.86 -24.66 -36.58
N ALA A 10 14.34 -23.93 -37.57
CA ALA A 10 13.80 -22.58 -37.37
C ALA A 10 12.51 -22.57 -36.52
N LEU A 11 11.64 -23.58 -36.66
CA LEU A 11 10.42 -23.69 -35.82
C LEU A 11 10.73 -24.02 -34.35
N ILE A 12 11.76 -24.84 -34.10
CA ILE A 12 12.17 -25.21 -32.74
C ILE A 12 12.79 -24.01 -32.00
N LEU A 13 13.49 -23.12 -32.72
CA LEU A 13 14.09 -21.93 -32.12
C LEU A 13 13.06 -20.86 -31.70
N VAL A 14 11.90 -20.81 -32.37
CA VAL A 14 10.81 -19.85 -32.04
C VAL A 14 9.96 -20.33 -30.85
N GLY A 15 9.85 -21.65 -30.63
CA GLY A 15 9.07 -22.21 -29.50
C GLY A 15 9.75 -22.12 -28.13
N LEU A 16 11.06 -21.84 -28.07
CA LEU A 16 11.84 -21.76 -26.83
C LEU A 16 11.96 -20.34 -26.25
N ALA A 17 11.40 -19.33 -26.93
CA ALA A 17 11.54 -17.92 -26.55
C ALA A 17 10.28 -17.31 -25.89
N THR A 18 9.34 -18.12 -25.42
CA THR A 18 8.28 -17.62 -24.52
C THR A 18 8.85 -17.50 -23.11
N PHE A 19 9.69 -16.47 -22.90
CA PHE A 19 9.92 -15.99 -21.55
C PHE A 19 8.60 -15.44 -21.04
N ASP A 20 8.06 -16.05 -19.99
CA ASP A 20 6.93 -15.48 -19.26
C ASP A 20 7.42 -14.14 -18.69
N ALA A 21 7.04 -13.05 -19.35
CA ALA A 21 7.27 -11.72 -18.82
C ALA A 21 6.29 -11.53 -17.66
N HIS A 22 6.64 -12.11 -16.51
CA HIS A 22 5.93 -11.84 -15.27
C HIS A 22 6.08 -10.35 -14.97
N ALA A 23 5.02 -9.58 -15.23
CA ALA A 23 4.94 -8.20 -14.78
C ALA A 23 4.97 -8.22 -13.24
N ASP A 24 5.91 -7.46 -12.65
CA ASP A 24 6.00 -7.32 -11.20
C ASP A 24 4.64 -6.92 -10.63
N ARG A 25 4.12 -7.69 -9.67
CA ARG A 25 2.87 -7.34 -8.99
C ARG A 25 3.17 -6.27 -7.96
N ARG A 26 2.70 -5.04 -8.25
CA ARG A 26 2.93 -3.86 -7.42
C ARG A 26 1.61 -3.42 -6.81
N VAL A 27 1.54 -3.29 -5.49
CA VAL A 27 0.33 -2.83 -4.79
C VAL A 27 0.65 -1.65 -3.88
N ALA A 28 -0.27 -0.69 -3.79
CA ALA A 28 -0.14 0.46 -2.92
C ALA A 28 -1.42 0.73 -2.14
N LEU A 29 -1.28 1.03 -0.85
CA LEU A 29 -2.34 1.61 -0.02
C LEU A 29 -2.03 3.10 0.18
N VAL A 30 -2.96 3.97 -0.19
CA VAL A 30 -2.83 5.42 -0.08
C VAL A 30 -3.96 5.93 0.81
N ILE A 31 -3.60 6.51 1.96
CA ILE A 31 -4.55 7.03 2.94
C ILE A 31 -4.36 8.54 3.09
N GLY A 32 -5.45 9.29 3.01
CA GLY A 32 -5.50 10.71 3.34
C GLY A 32 -6.54 10.97 4.43
N ASN A 33 -6.12 11.44 5.60
CA ASN A 33 -7.02 11.83 6.68
C ASN A 33 -6.99 13.36 6.85
N SER A 34 -8.11 14.02 6.56
CA SER A 34 -8.30 15.46 6.54
C SER A 34 -9.32 15.92 7.60
N GLU A 35 -10.48 15.25 7.68
CA GLU A 35 -11.67 15.68 8.43
C GLU A 35 -11.76 15.05 9.82
N TYR A 36 -10.86 15.48 10.70
CA TYR A 36 -10.80 15.02 12.09
C TYR A 36 -11.95 15.55 12.96
N ARG A 37 -12.53 14.68 13.81
CA ARG A 37 -13.69 15.00 14.65
C ARG A 37 -13.35 15.86 15.87
N GLU A 38 -12.25 15.53 16.56
CA GLU A 38 -11.89 16.17 17.84
C GLU A 38 -10.56 16.94 17.80
N ILE A 39 -9.77 16.79 16.73
CA ILE A 39 -8.51 17.52 16.53
C ILE A 39 -8.58 18.36 15.24
N PRO A 40 -7.70 19.36 15.06
CA PRO A 40 -7.78 20.26 13.90
C PRO A 40 -7.71 19.53 12.56
N ALA A 41 -8.61 19.86 11.65
CA ALA A 41 -8.61 19.33 10.29
C ALA A 41 -7.38 19.77 9.49
N LEU A 42 -7.02 18.98 8.48
CA LEU A 42 -5.90 19.24 7.57
C LEU A 42 -6.42 19.45 6.14
N LYS A 43 -5.91 20.46 5.43
CA LYS A 43 -6.45 20.88 4.11
C LYS A 43 -5.91 20.09 2.90
N ASN A 44 -4.81 19.38 3.10
CA ASN A 44 -3.99 18.82 2.02
C ASN A 44 -4.05 17.29 1.89
N PRO A 45 -4.26 16.47 2.94
CA PRO A 45 -4.18 15.01 2.81
C PRO A 45 -5.04 14.41 1.70
N ASP A 46 -6.23 14.98 1.48
CA ASP A 46 -7.11 14.60 0.38
C ASP A 46 -6.54 14.83 -1.01
N LYS A 47 -5.78 15.93 -1.19
CA LYS A 47 -5.10 16.26 -2.45
C LYS A 47 -3.83 15.42 -2.60
N ASP A 48 -3.05 15.32 -1.53
CA ASP A 48 -1.83 14.52 -1.51
C ASP A 48 -2.12 13.05 -1.86
N ALA A 49 -3.17 12.48 -1.26
CA ALA A 49 -3.61 11.12 -1.55
C ALA A 49 -4.03 10.96 -3.01
N ALA A 50 -4.70 11.97 -3.61
CA ALA A 50 -5.07 11.92 -5.02
C ALA A 50 -3.83 11.93 -5.93
N ASP A 51 -2.89 12.85 -5.69
CA ASP A 51 -1.69 13.02 -6.50
C ASP A 51 -0.76 11.80 -6.42
N VAL A 52 -0.56 11.27 -5.20
CA VAL A 52 0.24 10.07 -4.98
C VAL A 52 -0.43 8.83 -5.57
N SER A 53 -1.75 8.69 -5.44
CA SER A 53 -2.47 7.58 -6.06
C SER A 53 -2.34 7.59 -7.58
N ASN A 54 -2.42 8.76 -8.22
CA ASN A 54 -2.25 8.90 -9.66
C ASN A 54 -0.81 8.54 -10.07
N THR A 55 0.18 8.97 -9.30
CA THR A 55 1.59 8.63 -9.52
C THR A 55 1.82 7.12 -9.44
N PHE A 56 1.26 6.44 -8.42
CA PHE A 56 1.38 4.98 -8.30
C PHE A 56 0.67 4.23 -9.43
N ARG A 57 -0.52 4.67 -9.85
CA ARG A 57 -1.21 4.08 -11.00
C ARG A 57 -0.39 4.19 -12.28
N LEU A 58 0.19 5.37 -12.55
CA LEU A 58 1.08 5.58 -13.68
C LEU A 58 2.35 4.70 -13.61
N ALA A 59 2.80 4.37 -12.40
CA ALA A 59 3.91 3.46 -12.15
C ALA A 59 3.51 1.96 -12.15
N GLY A 60 2.27 1.63 -12.52
CA GLY A 60 1.80 0.25 -12.68
C GLY A 60 1.40 -0.44 -11.37
N PHE A 61 1.10 0.30 -10.31
CA PHE A 61 0.55 -0.26 -9.08
C PHE A 61 -0.96 -0.47 -9.18
N ASP A 62 -1.46 -1.53 -8.55
CA ASP A 62 -2.84 -1.62 -8.10
C ASP A 62 -3.00 -0.80 -6.80
N VAL A 63 -3.85 0.22 -6.83
CA VAL A 63 -3.89 1.27 -5.80
C VAL A 63 -5.21 1.26 -5.04
N PHE A 64 -5.09 0.91 -3.75
CA PHE A 64 -6.13 1.01 -2.74
C PHE A 64 -6.12 2.43 -2.17
N VAL A 65 -7.19 3.20 -2.39
CA VAL A 65 -7.30 4.57 -1.85
C VAL A 65 -8.34 4.60 -0.76
N ALA A 66 -8.02 5.27 0.34
CA ALA A 66 -8.96 5.50 1.42
C ALA A 66 -8.81 6.91 1.98
N LYS A 67 -9.93 7.46 2.47
CA LYS A 67 -10.01 8.82 2.98
C LYS A 67 -10.73 8.86 4.31
N ASP A 68 -10.27 9.74 5.18
CA ASP A 68 -10.90 10.05 6.47
C ASP A 68 -11.28 8.81 7.27
N LEU A 69 -10.33 7.88 7.40
CA LEU A 69 -10.58 6.60 8.05
C LEU A 69 -10.70 6.75 9.56
N THR A 70 -11.78 6.19 10.11
CA THR A 70 -11.82 5.81 11.53
C THR A 70 -10.82 4.70 11.83
N LYS A 71 -10.53 4.46 13.12
CA LYS A 71 -9.62 3.37 13.51
C LYS A 71 -10.08 2.02 12.95
N LEU A 72 -11.38 1.71 13.10
CA LEU A 72 -11.96 0.45 12.65
C LEU A 72 -11.89 0.31 11.11
N GLU A 73 -12.16 1.39 10.38
CA GLU A 73 -12.08 1.38 8.93
C GLU A 73 -10.65 1.25 8.42
N PHE A 74 -9.67 1.87 9.10
CA PHE A 74 -8.25 1.64 8.82
C PHE A 74 -7.91 0.16 8.96
N GLU A 75 -8.24 -0.46 10.09
CA GLU A 75 -7.92 -1.87 10.32
C GLU A 75 -8.56 -2.78 9.27
N LYS A 76 -9.79 -2.48 8.86
CA LYS A 76 -10.49 -3.20 7.79
C LYS A 76 -9.81 -3.01 6.44
N GLN A 77 -9.53 -1.77 6.05
CA GLN A 77 -8.89 -1.43 4.79
C GLN A 77 -7.48 -2.03 4.70
N PHE A 78 -6.73 -1.98 5.80
CA PHE A 78 -5.40 -2.53 5.90
C PHE A 78 -5.41 -4.05 5.77
N ARG A 79 -6.38 -4.76 6.38
CA ARG A 79 -6.55 -6.21 6.16
C ARG A 79 -6.84 -6.57 4.70
N SER A 80 -7.71 -5.81 4.02
CA SER A 80 -7.98 -6.00 2.60
C SER A 80 -6.74 -5.76 1.74
N TYR A 81 -5.97 -4.72 2.05
CA TYR A 81 -4.70 -4.44 1.40
C TYR A 81 -3.64 -5.53 1.65
N LEU A 82 -3.52 -6.04 2.87
CA LEU A 82 -2.58 -7.12 3.19
C LEU A 82 -2.87 -8.40 2.39
N ALA A 83 -4.13 -8.71 2.12
CA ALA A 83 -4.49 -9.82 1.23
C ALA A 83 -4.02 -9.57 -0.21
N ALA A 84 -4.11 -8.34 -0.70
CA ALA A 84 -3.58 -7.94 -2.00
C ALA A 84 -2.04 -7.80 -2.02
N ALA A 85 -1.39 -7.63 -0.87
CA ALA A 85 0.06 -7.58 -0.74
C ALA A 85 0.72 -8.98 -0.66
N ASP A 86 -0.05 -10.02 -0.33
CA ASP A 86 0.45 -11.39 -0.15
C ASP A 86 1.05 -11.98 -1.45
N GLY A 87 2.38 -12.07 -1.51
CA GLY A 87 3.11 -12.47 -2.70
C GLY A 87 3.30 -11.37 -3.76
N ALA A 88 3.05 -10.10 -3.42
CA ALA A 88 3.40 -8.97 -4.27
C ALA A 88 4.92 -8.80 -4.31
N ASP A 89 5.43 -8.37 -5.45
CA ASP A 89 6.86 -8.06 -5.63
C ASP A 89 7.21 -6.69 -5.03
N LEU A 90 6.23 -5.78 -4.98
CA LEU A 90 6.35 -4.51 -4.27
C LEU A 90 5.03 -4.13 -3.57
N ALA A 91 5.12 -3.76 -2.30
CA ALA A 91 4.00 -3.33 -1.50
C ALA A 91 4.33 -2.01 -0.79
N VAL A 92 3.53 -0.96 -1.01
CA VAL A 92 3.78 0.39 -0.47
C VAL A 92 2.57 0.87 0.32
N VAL A 93 2.81 1.48 1.49
CA VAL A 93 1.80 2.24 2.23
C VAL A 93 2.20 3.71 2.24
N TYR A 94 1.30 4.57 1.79
CA TYR A 94 1.39 6.01 1.89
C TYR A 94 0.31 6.54 2.83
N TYR A 95 0.69 7.44 3.72
CA TYR A 95 -0.21 8.09 4.66
C TYR A 95 0.05 9.59 4.69
N SER A 96 -1.01 10.38 4.51
CA SER A 96 -1.04 11.82 4.79
C SER A 96 -2.12 12.09 5.84
N GLY A 97 -1.76 12.77 6.91
CA GLY A 97 -2.62 12.99 8.08
C GLY A 97 -1.81 13.37 9.32
N HIS A 98 -2.48 13.47 10.46
CA HIS A 98 -1.82 13.64 11.75
C HIS A 98 -1.03 12.40 12.15
N GLY A 99 0.20 12.62 12.61
CA GLY A 99 1.04 11.62 13.24
C GLY A 99 1.56 12.14 14.57
N PHE A 100 1.86 11.24 15.50
CA PHE A 100 2.43 11.60 16.79
C PHE A 100 3.55 10.64 17.18
N GLN A 101 4.55 11.13 17.91
CA GLN A 101 5.64 10.30 18.42
C GLN A 101 5.72 10.38 19.95
N ILE A 102 5.71 9.22 20.62
CA ILE A 102 5.92 9.10 22.07
C ILE A 102 6.91 7.98 22.33
N GLY A 103 7.97 8.29 23.09
CA GLY A 103 8.95 7.26 23.49
C GLY A 103 9.65 6.57 22.32
N GLY A 104 9.76 7.23 21.16
CA GLY A 104 10.31 6.67 19.93
C GLY A 104 9.31 5.92 19.04
N GLU A 105 8.09 5.67 19.52
CA GLU A 105 7.03 5.02 18.75
C GLU A 105 6.23 6.04 17.95
N ASN A 106 6.02 5.76 16.66
CA ASN A 106 5.22 6.59 15.77
C ASN A 106 3.80 6.06 15.66
N PHE A 107 2.83 6.97 15.74
CA PHE A 107 1.41 6.68 15.70
C PHE A 107 0.75 7.45 14.57
N LEU A 108 -0.06 6.76 13.76
CA LEU A 108 -0.95 7.36 12.78
C LEU A 108 -2.29 7.65 13.46
N ILE A 109 -2.87 8.82 13.21
CA ILE A 109 -4.08 9.26 13.91
C ILE A 109 -5.32 9.09 13.01
N PRO A 110 -6.28 8.23 13.37
CA PRO A 110 -7.57 8.13 12.70
C PRO A 110 -8.44 9.37 12.92
N VAL A 111 -9.42 9.61 12.03
CA VAL A 111 -10.25 10.83 12.12
C VAL A 111 -11.18 10.86 13.34
N ASP A 112 -11.46 9.71 13.94
CA ASP A 112 -12.29 9.57 15.13
C ASP A 112 -11.50 9.51 16.44
N ALA A 113 -10.19 9.72 16.41
CA ALA A 113 -9.37 9.72 17.62
C ALA A 113 -9.72 10.90 18.55
N SER A 114 -10.08 10.56 19.79
CA SER A 114 -10.28 11.45 20.94
C SER A 114 -9.05 11.41 21.86
N LEU A 115 -8.13 12.35 21.66
CA LEU A 115 -6.83 12.36 22.36
C LEU A 115 -6.83 13.32 23.56
N LYS A 116 -7.66 13.01 24.58
CA LYS A 116 -7.82 13.89 25.76
C LYS A 116 -6.68 13.74 26.77
N ARG A 117 -6.05 12.56 26.84
CA ARG A 117 -4.90 12.22 27.69
C ARG A 117 -3.84 11.51 26.86
N ALA A 118 -2.58 11.62 27.26
CA ALA A 118 -1.47 10.93 26.58
C ALA A 118 -1.72 9.40 26.44
N ALA A 119 -2.30 8.77 27.46
CA ALA A 119 -2.65 7.34 27.46
C ALA A 119 -3.74 6.97 26.43
N ASP A 120 -4.53 7.92 25.92
CA ASP A 120 -5.54 7.64 24.89
C ASP A 120 -4.91 7.30 23.54
N ILE A 121 -3.69 7.78 23.27
CA ILE A 121 -2.98 7.56 22.00
C ILE A 121 -2.75 6.06 21.77
N GLU A 122 -2.34 5.31 22.80
CA GLU A 122 -2.07 3.87 22.66
C GLU A 122 -3.31 3.06 22.25
N VAL A 123 -4.50 3.53 22.62
CA VAL A 123 -5.76 2.83 22.38
C VAL A 123 -6.44 3.32 21.10
N GLN A 124 -6.33 4.61 20.79
CA GLN A 124 -7.11 5.23 19.71
C GLN A 124 -6.31 5.45 18.42
N ALA A 125 -4.99 5.48 18.50
CA ALA A 125 -4.13 5.60 17.33
C ALA A 125 -3.70 4.23 16.80
N ILE A 126 -2.91 4.27 15.71
CA ILE A 126 -2.39 3.09 15.04
C ILE A 126 -0.88 3.14 15.09
N LYS A 127 -0.25 2.13 15.68
CA LYS A 127 1.21 2.04 15.74
C LYS A 127 1.76 1.79 14.34
N LEU A 128 2.67 2.64 13.91
CA LEU A 128 3.33 2.49 12.61
C LEU A 128 4.15 1.20 12.55
N ASN A 129 4.77 0.79 13.67
CA ASN A 129 5.53 -0.46 13.73
C ASN A 129 4.63 -1.68 13.46
N ASP A 130 3.42 -1.73 14.02
CA ASP A 130 2.46 -2.82 13.74
C ASP A 130 2.08 -2.89 12.25
N VAL A 131 1.96 -1.73 11.58
CA VAL A 131 1.72 -1.66 10.12
C VAL A 131 2.91 -2.22 9.35
N LEU A 132 4.13 -1.84 9.72
CA LEU A 132 5.36 -2.29 9.06
C LEU A 132 5.61 -3.79 9.26
N GLU A 133 5.40 -4.30 10.48
CA GLU A 133 5.56 -5.71 10.81
C GLU A 133 4.57 -6.60 10.04
N GLN A 134 3.29 -6.22 10.03
CA GLN A 134 2.28 -6.93 9.26
C GLN A 134 2.57 -6.92 7.77
N LEU A 135 3.03 -5.79 7.22
CA LEU A 135 3.37 -5.69 5.80
C LEU A 135 4.58 -6.57 5.44
N ARG A 136 5.63 -6.57 6.26
CA ARG A 136 6.81 -7.45 6.09
C ARG A 136 6.44 -8.93 6.13
N SER A 137 5.46 -9.31 6.97
CA SER A 137 5.02 -10.70 7.05
C SER A 137 4.30 -11.22 5.79
N LYS A 138 3.88 -10.32 4.89
CA LYS A 138 3.07 -10.62 3.70
C LYS A 138 3.78 -10.33 2.37
N SER A 139 4.66 -9.35 2.36
CA SER A 139 5.46 -9.02 1.18
C SER A 139 6.62 -9.99 1.01
N LYS A 140 7.10 -10.18 -0.22
CA LYS A 140 8.29 -10.99 -0.51
C LYS A 140 9.61 -10.34 -0.05
N ILE A 141 9.54 -9.17 0.59
CA ILE A 141 10.66 -8.28 0.94
C ILE A 141 11.01 -8.41 2.42
#